data_AF-A0A7L4QGS5-F1
#
_entry.id   AF-A0A7L4QGS5-F1
#
_cell.length_a   1.000
_cell.length_b   1.000
_cell.length_c   1.000
_cell.angle_alpha   90.00
_cell.angle_beta   90.00
_cell.angle_gamma   90.00
#
_symmetry.space_group_name_H-M   'P 1'
#
loop_
_entity.id
_entity.type
_entity.pdbx_description
1 polymer ?
#
loop_
_entity_poly.entity_id
_entity_poly.type
_entity_poly.pdbx_seq_one_letter_code
_entity_poly.pdbx_strand_id
1 'polypeptide(L)'
;MSDENFTGLRWEPCYEEEVVILFGLILPYLEEKIVIEEFTGDFPDCRAKVDGEVISMEFEVYASNFFAHKHHNSSRLQECKRIICWRNNIPWKTTNRDGHEFLTINGHEVEIVNLKKIVDDLKNKEFLEFIKEGPRPYIRESNREMIFEQLKNKVDEDKYSLIQELLKFVEGRKEFTIDWGGGKRWYTMR
;
A
#
# COMPACT_ATOMS: atom_id res chain seq x y z
N MET A 1 -24.02 -7.57 -7.10
CA MET A 1 -24.43 -8.06 -5.76
C MET A 1 -24.42 -6.89 -4.79
N SER A 2 -25.48 -6.74 -3.97
CA SER A 2 -25.50 -5.72 -2.92
C SER A 2 -24.30 -5.89 -1.98
N ASP A 3 -23.84 -4.79 -1.37
CA ASP A 3 -22.74 -4.83 -0.37
C ASP A 3 -23.11 -5.65 0.88
N GLU A 4 -24.37 -6.02 1.04
CA GLU A 4 -24.95 -6.53 2.28
C GLU A 4 -24.32 -7.84 2.79
N ASN A 5 -23.61 -8.59 1.94
CA ASN A 5 -22.99 -9.87 2.30
C ASN A 5 -21.47 -9.95 1.99
N PHE A 6 -20.81 -8.85 1.67
CA PHE A 6 -19.37 -8.86 1.36
C PHE A 6 -18.54 -8.49 2.60
N THR A 7 -17.53 -9.31 2.93
CA THR A 7 -16.56 -9.04 3.99
C THR A 7 -15.16 -8.97 3.39
N GLY A 8 -14.57 -7.77 3.35
CA GLY A 8 -13.27 -7.55 2.74
C GLY A 8 -13.01 -6.07 2.47
N LEU A 9 -12.05 -5.80 1.58
CA LEU A 9 -11.79 -4.45 1.09
C LEU A 9 -12.65 -4.15 -0.13
N ARG A 10 -13.25 -2.97 -0.20
CA ARG A 10 -13.97 -2.55 -1.43
C ARG A 10 -13.00 -2.42 -2.61
N TRP A 11 -11.79 -1.94 -2.36
CA TRP A 11 -10.76 -1.64 -3.37
C TRP A 11 -9.42 -2.28 -3.02
N GLU A 12 -8.52 -2.37 -4.01
CA GLU A 12 -7.13 -2.79 -3.79
C GLU A 12 -6.40 -1.90 -2.77
N PRO A 13 -5.53 -2.47 -1.91
CA PRO A 13 -4.73 -1.73 -0.94
C PRO A 13 -3.86 -0.66 -1.60
N CYS A 14 -3.88 0.55 -1.05
CA CYS A 14 -3.06 1.67 -1.47
C CYS A 14 -2.41 2.42 -0.30
N TYR A 15 -2.65 1.96 0.91
CA TYR A 15 -1.94 2.31 2.14
C TYR A 15 -1.50 1.03 2.87
N GLU A 16 -0.46 1.13 3.70
CA GLU A 16 0.10 -0.02 4.45
C GLU A 16 -0.92 -0.63 5.40
N GLU A 17 -1.74 0.18 6.06
CA GLU A 17 -2.76 -0.30 6.99
C GLU A 17 -3.81 -1.17 6.27
N GLU A 18 -4.09 -0.89 4.99
CA GLU A 18 -4.97 -1.72 4.16
C GLU A 18 -4.31 -3.06 3.81
N VAL A 19 -2.99 -3.11 3.66
CA VAL A 19 -2.22 -4.37 3.49
C VAL A 19 -2.29 -5.19 4.78
N VAL A 20 -2.14 -4.55 5.95
CA VAL A 20 -2.25 -5.21 7.26
C VAL A 20 -3.65 -5.80 7.47
N ILE A 21 -4.70 -5.03 7.17
CA ILE A 21 -6.10 -5.51 7.25
C ILE A 21 -6.29 -6.72 6.31
N LEU A 22 -5.86 -6.60 5.05
CA LEU A 22 -5.99 -7.69 4.09
C LEU A 22 -5.24 -8.94 4.55
N PHE A 23 -4.01 -8.78 5.05
CA PHE A 23 -3.24 -9.89 5.59
C PHE A 23 -3.99 -10.59 6.73
N GLY A 24 -4.53 -9.82 7.68
CA GLY A 24 -5.35 -10.36 8.78
C GLY A 24 -6.58 -11.14 8.31
N LEU A 25 -7.24 -10.69 7.23
CA LEU A 25 -8.39 -11.39 6.64
C LEU A 25 -8.01 -12.71 5.96
N ILE A 26 -6.83 -12.78 5.34
CA ILE A 26 -6.38 -13.99 4.62
C ILE A 26 -5.63 -14.98 5.52
N LEU A 27 -5.14 -14.55 6.69
CA LEU A 27 -4.36 -15.37 7.63
C LEU A 27 -4.92 -16.79 7.85
N PRO A 28 -6.25 -16.99 8.05
CA PRO A 28 -6.82 -18.33 8.26
C PRO A 28 -6.73 -19.28 7.06
N TYR A 29 -6.41 -18.75 5.87
CA TYR A 29 -6.38 -19.47 4.60
C TYR A 29 -4.95 -19.67 4.07
N LEU A 30 -3.94 -19.24 4.82
CA LEU A 30 -2.54 -19.52 4.50
C LEU A 30 -2.18 -20.95 4.91
N GLU A 31 -1.27 -21.58 4.17
CA GLU A 31 -0.76 -22.92 4.49
C GLU A 31 0.05 -22.92 5.80
N GLU A 32 0.85 -21.87 6.00
CA GLU A 32 1.65 -21.65 7.20
C GLU A 32 0.78 -21.20 8.38
N LYS A 33 1.07 -21.71 9.58
CA LYS A 33 0.39 -21.26 10.80
C LYS A 33 1.09 -20.03 11.36
N ILE A 34 0.46 -18.88 11.18
CA ILE A 34 0.98 -17.59 11.64
C ILE A 34 0.20 -17.10 12.86
N VAL A 35 0.91 -16.81 13.94
CA VAL A 35 0.37 -16.16 15.14
C VAL A 35 1.08 -14.82 15.35
N ILE A 36 0.34 -13.72 15.25
CA ILE A 36 0.88 -12.37 15.48
C ILE A 36 1.13 -12.20 16.99
N GLU A 37 2.38 -11.93 17.38
CA GLU A 37 2.75 -11.68 18.78
C GLU A 37 2.66 -10.19 19.11
N GLU A 38 3.15 -9.34 18.21
CA GLU A 38 3.27 -7.90 18.42
C GLU A 38 3.21 -7.15 17.09
N PHE A 39 2.61 -5.95 17.14
CA PHE A 39 2.64 -4.98 16.05
C PHE A 39 3.11 -3.64 16.63
N THR A 40 4.33 -3.23 16.29
CA THR A 40 5.00 -2.05 16.86
C THR A 40 4.77 -0.79 16.03
N GLY A 41 4.57 -0.94 14.72
CA GLY A 41 4.58 0.16 13.76
C GLY A 41 5.96 0.77 13.53
N ASP A 42 7.02 0.13 14.06
CA ASP A 42 8.42 0.51 13.88
C ASP A 42 9.17 -0.61 13.17
N PHE A 43 9.91 -0.31 12.10
CA PHE A 43 10.65 -1.30 11.31
C PHE A 43 11.51 -2.26 12.16
N PRO A 44 11.32 -3.61 12.05
CA PRO A 44 10.24 -4.26 11.31
C PRO A 44 8.88 -4.17 12.04
N ASP A 45 7.81 -3.85 11.33
CA ASP A 45 6.49 -3.53 11.88
C ASP A 45 5.88 -4.57 12.83
N CYS A 46 6.16 -5.84 12.57
CA CYS A 46 5.45 -6.95 13.18
C CYS A 46 6.39 -8.06 13.60
N ARG A 47 6.11 -8.67 14.76
CA ARG A 47 6.71 -9.92 15.20
C ARG A 47 5.64 -11.00 15.27
N ALA A 48 5.92 -12.14 14.66
CA ALA A 48 4.98 -13.26 14.59
C ALA A 48 5.69 -14.60 14.73
N LYS A 49 4.94 -15.61 15.12
CA LYS A 49 5.35 -17.01 15.12
C LYS A 49 4.79 -17.70 13.88
N VAL A 50 5.65 -18.14 12.98
CA VAL A 50 5.33 -18.87 11.74
C VAL A 50 5.79 -20.31 11.90
N ASP A 51 4.85 -21.26 11.92
CA ASP A 51 5.09 -22.70 12.09
C ASP A 51 5.99 -23.09 13.27
N GLY A 52 6.04 -22.24 14.30
CA GLY A 52 6.87 -22.46 15.48
C GLY A 52 8.05 -21.50 15.61
N GLU A 53 8.51 -20.89 14.51
CA GLU A 53 9.64 -19.98 14.47
C GLU A 53 9.19 -18.53 14.66
N VAL A 54 9.89 -17.78 15.51
CA VAL A 54 9.63 -16.35 15.70
C VAL A 54 10.40 -15.56 14.65
N ILE A 55 9.68 -14.78 13.85
CA ILE A 55 10.25 -13.92 12.81
C ILE A 55 9.69 -12.49 12.93
N SER A 56 10.43 -11.53 12.39
CA SER A 56 9.93 -10.17 12.19
C SER A 56 9.62 -9.91 10.73
N MET A 57 8.57 -9.14 10.46
CA MET A 57 8.03 -8.88 9.14
C MET A 57 7.75 -7.38 8.98
N GLU A 58 7.92 -6.88 7.76
CA GLU A 58 7.60 -5.51 7.36
C GLU A 58 6.38 -5.50 6.45
N PHE A 59 5.50 -4.50 6.59
CA PHE A 59 4.36 -4.30 5.72
C PHE A 59 4.60 -3.14 4.75
N GLU A 60 4.32 -3.36 3.47
CA GLU A 60 4.52 -2.34 2.45
C GLU A 60 3.40 -2.39 1.40
N VAL A 61 2.96 -1.26 0.85
CA VAL A 61 2.04 -1.31 -0.31
C VAL A 61 2.73 -1.97 -1.51
N TYR A 62 3.95 -1.55 -1.79
CA TYR A 62 4.77 -2.10 -2.86
C TYR A 62 6.11 -2.53 -2.32
N ALA A 63 6.65 -3.66 -2.80
CA ALA A 63 7.99 -4.11 -2.42
C ALA A 63 9.09 -3.03 -2.62
N SER A 64 8.92 -2.12 -3.60
CA SER A 64 9.83 -0.97 -3.78
C SER A 64 9.85 0.01 -2.61
N ASN A 65 8.76 0.13 -1.84
CA ASN A 65 8.66 1.08 -0.74
C ASN A 65 9.66 0.76 0.37
N PHE A 66 10.00 -0.52 0.56
CA PHE A 66 11.08 -0.95 1.43
C PHE A 66 12.40 -0.19 1.18
N PHE A 67 12.69 0.11 -0.09
CA PHE A 67 13.83 0.94 -0.47
C PHE A 67 13.56 2.44 -0.29
N ALA A 68 12.35 2.90 -0.63
CA ALA A 68 11.95 4.30 -0.48
C ALA A 68 12.00 4.77 0.98
N HIS A 69 11.62 3.91 1.92
CA HIS A 69 11.67 4.13 3.37
C HIS A 69 13.05 3.84 3.98
N LYS A 70 14.02 3.42 3.16
CA LYS A 70 15.42 3.16 3.55
C LYS A 70 15.63 2.00 4.53
N HIS A 71 14.68 1.06 4.62
CA HIS A 71 14.81 -0.13 5.48
C HIS A 71 16.01 -1.01 5.12
N HIS A 72 16.41 -1.04 3.85
CA HIS A 72 17.64 -1.69 3.38
C HIS A 72 18.94 -1.16 4.01
N ASN A 73 18.94 0.04 4.61
CA ASN A 73 20.07 0.62 5.31
C ASN A 73 19.88 0.63 6.84
N SER A 74 18.80 0.05 7.35
CA SER A 74 18.52 -0.01 8.78
C SER A 74 19.50 -0.93 9.50
N SER A 75 19.90 -0.56 10.71
CA SER A 75 20.65 -1.45 11.61
C SER A 75 19.85 -2.70 11.99
N ARG A 76 18.51 -2.65 11.89
CA ARG A 76 17.59 -3.75 12.20
C ARG A 76 17.26 -4.64 11.01
N LEU A 77 17.89 -4.43 9.85
CA LEU A 77 17.62 -5.21 8.63
C LEU A 77 17.69 -6.73 8.86
N GLN A 78 18.64 -7.18 9.70
CA GLN A 78 18.87 -8.60 9.98
C GLN A 78 17.70 -9.26 10.75
N GLU A 79 16.87 -8.46 11.43
CA GLU A 79 15.67 -8.92 12.14
C GLU A 79 14.52 -9.19 11.16
N CYS A 80 14.44 -8.44 10.05
CA CYS A 80 13.37 -8.56 9.06
C CYS A 80 13.58 -9.81 8.20
N LYS A 81 12.68 -10.81 8.31
CA LYS A 81 12.72 -12.03 7.50
C LYS A 81 11.74 -11.99 6.33
N ARG A 82 10.66 -11.21 6.43
CA ARG A 82 9.65 -11.10 5.37
C ARG A 82 9.24 -9.66 5.13
N ILE A 83 8.93 -9.36 3.86
CA ILE A 83 8.18 -8.18 3.45
C ILE A 83 6.81 -8.67 2.98
N ILE A 84 5.76 -8.32 3.72
CA ILE A 84 4.38 -8.55 3.33
C ILE A 84 3.94 -7.35 2.50
N CYS A 85 3.62 -7.55 1.22
CA CYS A 85 3.22 -6.43 0.37
C CYS A 85 2.00 -6.73 -0.49
N TRP A 86 1.25 -5.67 -0.84
CA TRP A 86 0.15 -5.83 -1.80
C TRP A 86 0.67 -6.34 -3.13
N ARG A 87 1.76 -5.76 -3.65
CA ARG A 87 2.37 -6.22 -4.91
C ARG A 87 3.89 -6.12 -4.92
N ASN A 88 4.53 -7.20 -5.38
CA ASN A 88 5.93 -7.12 -5.79
C ASN A 88 6.05 -6.39 -7.13
N ASN A 89 6.49 -5.14 -7.10
CA ASN A 89 6.73 -4.31 -8.28
C ASN A 89 8.23 -4.18 -8.63
N ILE A 90 9.09 -4.97 -8.01
CA ILE A 90 10.53 -5.05 -8.29
C ILE A 90 10.98 -6.49 -8.58
N PRO A 91 10.27 -7.26 -9.44
CA PRO A 91 10.60 -8.67 -9.68
C PRO A 91 12.01 -8.88 -10.26
N TRP A 92 12.60 -7.88 -10.91
CA TRP A 92 13.99 -7.93 -11.40
C TRP A 92 15.04 -7.86 -10.29
N LYS A 93 14.65 -7.56 -9.05
CA LYS A 93 15.50 -7.57 -7.85
C LYS A 93 15.29 -8.83 -7.00
N THR A 94 14.35 -9.69 -7.35
CA THR A 94 14.06 -10.91 -6.60
C THR A 94 14.53 -12.16 -7.35
N THR A 95 14.81 -13.21 -6.58
CA THR A 95 14.99 -14.57 -7.08
C THR A 95 13.77 -15.39 -6.72
N ASN A 96 13.32 -16.26 -7.62
CA ASN A 96 12.24 -17.19 -7.33
C ASN A 96 12.83 -18.57 -7.00
N ARG A 97 12.43 -19.16 -5.87
CA ARG A 97 12.75 -20.53 -5.47
C ARG A 97 11.48 -21.22 -5.02
N ASP A 98 11.10 -22.28 -5.71
CA ASP A 98 9.92 -23.10 -5.39
C ASP A 98 8.62 -22.29 -5.22
N GLY A 99 8.46 -21.23 -6.01
CA GLY A 99 7.26 -20.37 -5.96
C GLY A 99 7.35 -19.20 -4.98
N HIS A 100 8.37 -19.15 -4.13
CA HIS A 100 8.66 -18.07 -3.19
C HIS A 100 9.62 -17.04 -3.81
N GLU A 101 9.39 -15.76 -3.53
CA GLU A 101 10.20 -14.65 -4.04
C GLU A 101 11.13 -14.15 -2.93
N PHE A 102 12.41 -14.00 -3.22
CA PHE A 102 13.41 -13.56 -2.23
C PHE A 102 14.19 -12.36 -2.72
N LEU A 103 14.46 -11.43 -1.81
CA LEU A 103 15.26 -10.25 -1.99
C LEU A 103 16.55 -10.38 -1.16
N THR A 104 17.71 -10.32 -1.81
CA THR A 104 19.01 -10.37 -1.10
C THR A 104 19.58 -8.96 -0.95
N ILE A 105 19.84 -8.54 0.29
CA ILE A 105 20.41 -7.23 0.63
C ILE A 105 21.60 -7.46 1.55
N ASN A 106 22.81 -7.07 1.14
CA ASN A 106 24.03 -7.20 1.95
C ASN A 106 24.26 -8.63 2.49
N GLY A 107 23.93 -9.65 1.70
CA GLY A 107 24.04 -11.06 2.08
C GLY A 107 22.92 -11.59 2.99
N HIS A 108 21.95 -10.75 3.37
CA HIS A 108 20.76 -11.15 4.09
C HIS A 108 19.60 -11.37 3.13
N GLU A 109 18.90 -12.49 3.27
CA GLU A 109 17.73 -12.82 2.44
C GLU A 109 16.44 -12.46 3.17
N VAL A 110 15.56 -11.77 2.45
CA VAL A 110 14.22 -11.38 2.91
C VAL A 110 13.21 -11.95 1.93
N GLU A 111 12.26 -12.74 2.41
CA GLU A 111 11.19 -13.27 1.58
C GLU A 111 10.16 -12.18 1.28
N ILE A 112 9.67 -12.10 0.04
CA ILE A 112 8.57 -11.22 -0.35
C ILE A 112 7.29 -12.05 -0.43
N VAL A 113 6.33 -11.72 0.44
CA VAL A 113 4.99 -12.28 0.43
C VAL A 113 4.08 -11.33 -0.34
N ASN A 114 3.73 -11.72 -1.57
CA ASN A 114 2.94 -10.93 -2.51
C ASN A 114 1.44 -11.23 -2.35
N LEU A 115 0.74 -10.41 -1.58
CA LEU A 115 -0.67 -10.63 -1.23
C LEU A 115 -1.59 -10.63 -2.45
N LYS A 116 -1.29 -9.86 -3.50
CA LYS A 116 -2.08 -9.91 -4.73
C LYS A 116 -2.10 -11.30 -5.33
N LYS A 117 -0.94 -11.96 -5.41
CA LYS A 117 -0.84 -13.33 -5.93
C LYS A 117 -1.65 -14.30 -5.06
N ILE A 118 -1.57 -14.17 -3.73
CA ILE A 118 -2.31 -15.02 -2.80
C ILE A 118 -3.82 -14.81 -2.93
N VAL A 119 -4.30 -13.56 -2.97
CA VAL A 119 -5.72 -13.24 -3.15
C VAL A 119 -6.24 -13.74 -4.49
N ASP A 120 -5.48 -13.55 -5.57
CA ASP A 120 -5.85 -14.05 -6.90
C ASP A 120 -5.94 -15.60 -6.88
N ASP A 121 -5.00 -16.28 -6.21
CA ASP A 121 -5.03 -17.74 -6.04
C ASP A 121 -6.22 -18.23 -5.21
N LEU A 122 -6.52 -17.60 -4.07
CA LEU A 122 -7.68 -17.93 -3.22
C LEU A 122 -9.01 -17.70 -3.95
N LYS A 123 -9.10 -16.63 -4.73
CA LYS A 123 -10.27 -16.35 -5.58
C LYS A 123 -10.47 -17.44 -6.63
N ASN A 124 -9.39 -17.90 -7.26
CA ASN A 124 -9.45 -18.87 -8.35
C ASN A 124 -9.62 -20.32 -7.86
N LYS A 125 -9.04 -20.68 -6.71
CA LYS A 125 -9.02 -22.06 -6.19
C LYS A 125 -10.13 -22.33 -5.19
N GLU A 126 -10.44 -21.37 -4.32
CA GLU A 126 -11.36 -21.52 -3.20
C GLU A 126 -12.62 -20.65 -3.32
N PHE A 127 -12.73 -19.86 -4.39
CA PHE A 127 -13.83 -18.91 -4.61
C PHE A 127 -14.00 -17.89 -3.48
N LEU A 128 -12.91 -17.59 -2.76
CA LEU A 128 -12.87 -16.58 -1.70
C LEU A 128 -12.52 -15.21 -2.27
N GLU A 129 -13.41 -14.23 -2.08
CA GLU A 129 -13.21 -12.87 -2.57
C GLU A 129 -12.96 -11.90 -1.41
N PHE A 130 -11.75 -11.33 -1.36
CA PHE A 130 -11.35 -10.35 -0.33
C PHE A 130 -11.32 -8.91 -0.85
N ILE A 131 -11.41 -8.72 -2.16
CA ILE A 131 -11.43 -7.41 -2.83
C ILE A 131 -12.61 -7.38 -3.81
N LYS A 132 -13.53 -6.44 -3.62
CA LYS A 132 -14.80 -6.41 -4.37
C LYS A 132 -14.66 -5.87 -5.79
N GLU A 133 -14.09 -4.68 -5.92
CA GLU A 133 -14.15 -3.94 -7.18
C GLU A 133 -12.84 -4.05 -7.98
N GLY A 134 -11.69 -3.79 -7.35
CA GLY A 134 -10.38 -3.73 -8.01
C GLY A 134 -9.62 -2.45 -7.65
N PRO A 135 -8.76 -1.92 -8.54
CA PRO A 135 -8.00 -0.70 -8.29
C PRO A 135 -8.92 0.43 -7.85
N ARG A 136 -8.58 1.12 -6.76
CA ARG A 136 -9.41 2.23 -6.28
C ARG A 136 -9.33 3.38 -7.30
N PRO A 137 -10.48 3.92 -7.74
CA PRO A 137 -10.48 5.09 -8.59
C PRO A 137 -9.99 6.32 -7.79
N TYR A 138 -9.19 7.19 -8.42
CA TYR A 138 -8.79 8.51 -7.89
C TYR A 138 -7.80 8.57 -6.71
N ILE A 139 -6.97 7.54 -6.45
CA ILE A 139 -5.96 7.60 -5.37
C ILE A 139 -4.96 8.75 -5.49
N ARG A 140 -4.65 9.15 -6.73
CA ARG A 140 -3.67 10.21 -7.04
C ARG A 140 -4.14 11.23 -8.06
N GLU A 141 -5.30 11.04 -8.66
CA GLU A 141 -5.87 12.05 -9.54
C GLU A 141 -6.64 13.05 -8.68
N SER A 142 -5.90 13.99 -8.07
CA SER A 142 -6.49 15.32 -8.04
C SER A 142 -6.59 15.73 -9.50
N ASN A 143 -7.78 15.97 -10.00
CA ASN A 143 -7.99 16.60 -11.28
C ASN A 143 -8.70 17.94 -11.04
N ARG A 144 -8.74 18.77 -12.07
CA ARG A 144 -9.36 20.09 -12.02
C ARG A 144 -10.77 19.99 -11.42
N GLU A 145 -11.57 19.06 -11.93
CA GLU A 145 -12.95 18.86 -11.53
C GLU A 145 -13.06 18.57 -10.03
N MET A 146 -12.25 17.64 -9.50
CA MET A 146 -12.23 17.29 -8.08
C MET A 146 -11.87 18.45 -7.17
N ILE A 147 -10.85 19.24 -7.52
CA ILE A 147 -10.47 20.40 -6.69
C ILE A 147 -11.61 21.42 -6.65
N PHE A 148 -12.23 21.71 -7.78
CA PHE A 148 -13.31 22.69 -7.84
C PHE A 148 -14.61 22.19 -7.19
N GLU A 149 -14.90 20.89 -7.22
CA GLU A 149 -16.00 20.33 -6.43
C GLU A 149 -15.75 20.42 -4.92
N GLN A 150 -14.52 20.18 -4.47
CA GLN A 150 -14.17 20.34 -3.05
C GLN A 150 -14.23 21.80 -2.60
N LEU A 151 -13.80 22.74 -3.45
CA LEU A 151 -13.80 24.16 -3.13
C LEU A 151 -15.22 24.73 -3.00
N LYS A 152 -16.18 24.31 -3.83
CA LYS A 152 -17.58 24.78 -3.80
C LYS A 152 -18.20 24.71 -2.40
N ASN A 153 -17.81 23.72 -1.60
CA ASN A 153 -18.38 23.45 -0.28
C ASN A 153 -17.49 23.93 0.88
N LYS A 154 -16.31 24.51 0.62
CA LYS A 154 -15.30 24.84 1.64
C LYS A 154 -14.89 26.31 1.67
N VAL A 155 -15.14 27.05 0.60
CA VAL A 155 -14.81 28.48 0.52
C VAL A 155 -16.04 29.28 0.07
N ASP A 156 -16.07 30.55 0.43
CA ASP A 156 -17.06 31.51 -0.07
C ASP A 156 -16.88 31.77 -1.58
N GLU A 157 -17.91 32.35 -2.20
CA GLU A 157 -17.98 32.61 -3.65
C GLU A 157 -16.86 33.54 -4.14
N ASP A 158 -16.44 34.49 -3.31
CA ASP A 158 -15.35 35.42 -3.62
C ASP A 158 -14.01 34.68 -3.73
N LYS A 159 -13.66 33.84 -2.74
CA LYS A 159 -12.45 33.02 -2.77
C LYS A 159 -12.49 31.98 -3.89
N TYR A 160 -13.65 31.38 -4.12
CA TYR A 160 -13.84 30.42 -5.21
C TYR A 160 -13.51 31.07 -6.56
N SER A 161 -14.03 32.28 -6.80
CA SER A 161 -13.81 33.04 -8.01
C SER A 161 -12.34 33.43 -8.19
N LEU A 162 -11.67 33.88 -7.13
CA LEU A 162 -10.23 34.21 -7.16
C LEU A 162 -9.36 33.01 -7.55
N ILE A 163 -9.68 31.82 -7.06
CA ILE A 163 -8.95 30.59 -7.42
C ILE A 163 -9.16 30.25 -8.89
N GLN A 164 -10.38 30.44 -9.43
CA GLN A 164 -10.64 30.26 -10.87
C GLN A 164 -9.87 31.24 -11.73
N GLU A 165 -9.80 32.51 -11.32
CA GLU A 165 -9.05 33.55 -12.03
C GLU A 165 -7.55 33.25 -12.04
N LEU A 166 -6.99 32.85 -10.89
CA LEU A 166 -5.59 32.43 -10.80
C LEU A 166 -5.30 31.25 -11.73
N LEU A 167 -6.17 30.24 -11.76
CA LEU A 167 -5.99 29.08 -12.63
C LEU A 167 -5.96 29.51 -14.11
N LYS A 168 -6.94 30.31 -14.55
CA LYS A 168 -6.99 30.83 -15.92
C LYS A 168 -5.75 31.64 -16.29
N PHE A 169 -5.26 32.45 -15.34
CA PHE A 169 -4.04 33.23 -15.53
C PHE A 169 -2.81 32.35 -15.76
N VAL A 170 -2.71 31.24 -15.02
CA VAL A 170 -1.59 30.29 -15.11
C VAL A 170 -1.69 29.42 -16.36
N GLU A 171 -2.89 28.96 -16.75
CA GLU A 171 -3.13 28.12 -17.94
C GLU A 171 -2.67 28.79 -19.25
N GLY A 172 -2.70 30.12 -19.32
CA GLY A 172 -2.29 30.88 -20.51
C GLY A 172 -0.78 31.10 -20.66
N ARG A 173 0.03 30.61 -19.72
CA ARG A 173 1.44 30.99 -19.57
C ARG A 173 2.38 29.80 -19.67
N LYS A 174 3.34 29.87 -20.59
CA LYS A 174 4.32 28.79 -20.83
C LYS A 174 5.35 28.67 -19.70
N GLU A 175 5.51 29.71 -18.90
CA GLU A 175 6.39 29.75 -17.75
C GLU A 175 5.90 28.93 -16.54
N PHE A 176 4.66 28.41 -16.58
CA PHE A 176 4.10 27.62 -15.50
C PHE A 176 3.69 26.21 -15.97
N THR A 177 3.63 25.29 -15.02
CA THR A 177 3.05 23.96 -15.21
C THR A 177 2.08 23.73 -14.05
N ILE A 178 0.87 23.27 -14.37
CA ILE A 178 -0.14 22.93 -13.37
C ILE A 178 -0.03 21.44 -13.11
N ASP A 179 0.35 21.10 -11.89
CA ASP A 179 0.34 19.72 -11.40
C ASP A 179 -0.78 19.59 -10.37
N TRP A 180 -1.65 18.62 -10.60
CA TRP A 180 -2.82 18.38 -9.77
C TRP A 180 -2.48 17.27 -8.77
N GLY A 181 -2.08 17.66 -7.57
CA GLY A 181 -1.73 16.71 -6.50
C GLY A 181 -2.48 16.98 -5.21
N GLY A 182 -2.69 15.94 -4.39
CA GLY A 182 -3.31 16.05 -3.06
C GLY A 182 -2.45 16.74 -1.99
N GLY A 183 -1.42 17.49 -2.41
CA GLY A 183 -0.35 18.02 -1.57
C GLY A 183 0.63 16.95 -1.10
N LYS A 184 1.84 17.36 -0.70
CA LYS A 184 2.65 16.51 0.18
C LYS A 184 1.90 16.42 1.50
N ARG A 185 1.55 15.22 1.96
CA ARG A 185 1.20 15.02 3.37
C ARG A 185 2.40 15.52 4.17
N TRP A 186 2.23 16.65 4.86
CA TRP A 186 3.12 16.96 5.97
C TRP A 186 2.79 15.89 6.99
N TYR A 187 3.67 14.90 7.14
CA TYR A 187 3.67 14.04 8.30
C TYR A 187 3.91 14.94 9.52
N THR A 188 2.87 15.61 10.00
CA THR A 188 2.85 16.06 11.38
C THR A 188 2.78 14.78 12.21
N MET A 189 3.97 14.36 12.63
CA MET A 189 4.33 13.41 13.71
C MET A 189 3.15 12.96 14.57
N ARG A 190 3.05 11.69 14.96
CA ARG A 190 4.09 10.84 15.57
C ARG A 190 3.87 9.38 15.25
#